data_AF-A0A529PGN7-F1
#
_entry.id   AF-A0A529PGN7-F1
#
_cell.length_a   1.000
_cell.length_b   1.000
_cell.length_c   1.000
_cell.angle_alpha   90.00
_cell.angle_beta   90.00
_cell.angle_gamma   90.00
#
_symmetry.space_group_name_H-M   'P 1'
#
loop_
_entity.id
_entity.type
_entity.pdbx_description
1 polymer ?
#
loop_
_entity_poly.entity_id
_entity_poly.type
_entity_poly.pdbx_seq_one_letter_code
_entity_poly.pdbx_strand_id
1 'polypeptide(L)'
;MTIRQRDENPAGIHLPLDPLPGHTSRGRLERVLRRGEFAVTTELNPPDSADPEDVYNRARIFDGWVDAINAVDASGANCHMSSVGICALLTRMGYAPIMQ
;
A
#
# COMPACT_ATOMS: atom_id res chain seq x y z
N MET A 1 16.98 10.45 -7.59
CA MET A 1 17.00 9.41 -8.66
C MET A 1 15.98 8.37 -8.22
N THR A 2 14.77 8.39 -8.76
CA THR A 2 13.71 7.47 -8.32
C THR A 2 14.04 6.08 -8.84
N ILE A 3 14.40 5.17 -7.93
CA ILE A 3 14.58 3.77 -8.25
C ILE A 3 13.20 3.26 -8.62
N ARG A 4 12.97 2.98 -9.91
CA ARG A 4 11.73 2.37 -10.38
C ARG A 4 11.64 0.99 -9.73
N GLN A 5 10.67 0.80 -8.86
CA GLN A 5 10.50 -0.47 -8.16
C GLN A 5 9.92 -1.51 -9.14
N ARG A 6 10.28 -2.79 -8.96
CA ARG A 6 9.65 -3.90 -9.70
C ARG A 6 8.16 -3.95 -9.36
N ASP A 7 7.32 -4.40 -10.29
CA ASP A 7 5.87 -4.47 -10.10
C ASP A 7 5.20 -3.08 -9.88
N GLU A 8 5.63 -2.09 -10.65
CA GLU A 8 4.90 -0.83 -10.86
C GLU A 8 4.19 -0.84 -12.22
N ASN A 9 3.02 -0.19 -12.32
CA ASN A 9 2.35 -0.05 -13.60
C ASN A 9 3.09 1.00 -14.46
N PRO A 10 3.50 0.65 -15.70
CA PRO A 10 4.29 1.54 -16.54
C PRO A 10 3.55 2.81 -16.98
N ALA A 11 2.22 2.80 -16.98
CA ALA A 11 1.37 3.95 -17.32
C ALA A 11 1.13 4.89 -16.13
N GLY A 12 1.46 4.48 -14.90
CA GLY A 12 1.37 5.33 -13.71
C GLY A 12 1.25 4.52 -12.42
N ILE A 13 1.91 4.97 -11.36
CA ILE A 13 1.98 4.25 -10.07
C ILE A 13 0.60 3.99 -9.44
N HIS A 14 -0.36 4.87 -9.67
CA HIS A 14 -1.72 4.79 -9.11
C HIS A 14 -2.63 3.79 -9.83
N LEU A 15 -2.15 3.19 -10.93
CA LEU A 15 -2.92 2.24 -11.73
C LEU A 15 -2.66 0.80 -11.26
N PRO A 16 -3.69 -0.06 -11.25
CA PRO A 16 -3.52 -1.46 -10.90
C PRO A 16 -2.59 -2.16 -11.88
N LEU A 17 -1.81 -3.15 -11.43
CA LEU A 17 -0.94 -3.93 -12.30
C LEU A 17 -1.74 -4.78 -13.29
N ASP A 18 -1.11 -5.20 -14.39
CA ASP A 18 -1.76 -6.10 -15.33
C ASP A 18 -2.10 -7.44 -14.67
N PRO A 19 -3.23 -8.06 -15.05
CA PRO A 19 -3.58 -9.38 -14.57
C PRO A 19 -2.52 -10.41 -15.00
N LEU A 20 -2.18 -11.33 -14.11
CA LEU A 20 -1.31 -12.47 -14.41
C LEU A 20 -2.08 -13.78 -14.22
N PRO A 21 -1.82 -14.82 -15.03
CA PRO A 21 -2.45 -16.12 -14.84
C PRO A 21 -2.26 -16.64 -13.40
N GLY A 22 -3.33 -17.17 -12.82
CA GLY A 22 -3.33 -17.71 -11.46
C GLY A 22 -3.21 -16.67 -10.33
N HIS A 23 -3.17 -15.37 -10.62
CA HIS A 23 -3.19 -14.31 -9.62
C HIS A 23 -4.62 -13.81 -9.37
N THR A 24 -4.99 -13.55 -8.12
CA THR A 24 -6.33 -13.03 -7.76
C THR A 24 -6.32 -11.53 -7.50
N SER A 25 -5.17 -10.97 -7.14
CA SER A 25 -4.95 -9.55 -6.92
C SER A 25 -4.22 -8.91 -8.10
N ARG A 26 -4.36 -7.59 -8.19
CA ARG A 26 -3.59 -6.73 -9.14
C ARG A 26 -2.51 -5.92 -8.41
N GLY A 27 -2.05 -6.43 -7.25
CA GLY A 27 -1.09 -5.77 -6.38
C GLY A 27 0.28 -6.44 -6.37
N ARG A 28 1.28 -5.73 -5.87
CA ARG A 28 2.67 -6.21 -5.77
C ARG A 28 2.83 -7.40 -4.83
N LEU A 29 2.17 -7.39 -3.66
CA LEU A 29 2.36 -8.38 -2.61
C LEU A 29 2.18 -9.82 -3.08
N GLU A 30 1.09 -10.11 -3.80
CA GLU A 30 0.84 -11.47 -4.30
C GLU A 30 1.93 -11.92 -5.27
N ARG A 31 2.43 -11.00 -6.11
CA ARG A 31 3.49 -11.31 -7.06
C ARG A 31 4.80 -11.65 -6.36
N VAL A 32 5.17 -10.91 -5.31
CA VAL A 32 6.34 -11.19 -4.45
C VAL A 32 6.20 -12.58 -3.83
N LEU A 33 5.07 -12.86 -3.18
CA LEU A 33 4.81 -14.14 -2.52
C LEU A 33 4.81 -15.32 -3.51
N ARG A 34 4.20 -15.17 -4.69
CA ARG A 34 4.17 -16.24 -5.71
C ARG A 34 5.51 -16.51 -6.36
N ARG A 35 6.41 -15.54 -6.39
CA ARG A 35 7.80 -15.74 -6.84
C ARG A 35 8.67 -16.44 -5.79
N GLY A 36 8.15 -16.69 -4.58
CA GLY A 36 8.92 -17.26 -3.47
C GLY A 36 9.97 -16.28 -2.92
N GLU A 37 9.77 -14.98 -3.13
CA GLU A 37 10.64 -13.93 -2.62
C GLU A 37 10.29 -13.62 -1.15
N PHE A 38 11.28 -13.13 -0.40
CA PHE A 38 11.04 -12.65 0.96
C PHE A 38 10.29 -11.31 0.92
N ALA A 39 9.07 -11.29 1.46
CA ALA A 39 8.23 -10.09 1.47
C ALA A 39 8.47 -9.25 2.73
N VAL A 40 8.66 -7.95 2.55
CA VAL A 40 8.75 -6.98 3.66
C VAL A 40 7.47 -6.15 3.69
N THR A 41 6.80 -6.12 4.83
CA THR A 41 5.61 -5.27 5.05
C THR A 41 5.83 -4.32 6.21
N THR A 42 5.08 -3.23 6.21
CA THR A 42 5.01 -2.30 7.34
C THR A 42 3.55 -2.07 7.73
N GLU A 43 3.36 -1.39 8.85
CA GLU A 43 2.06 -1.04 9.40
C GLU A 43 1.92 0.49 9.44
N LEU A 44 0.78 1.01 8.98
CA LEU A 44 0.46 2.43 9.03
C LEU A 44 -0.74 2.66 9.94
N ASN A 45 -0.47 3.23 11.10
CA ASN A 45 -1.50 3.67 12.03
C ASN A 45 -2.31 4.83 11.44
N PRO A 46 -3.65 4.81 11.59
CA PRO A 46 -4.50 5.84 11.04
C PRO A 46 -4.22 7.20 11.71
N PRO A 47 -4.26 8.31 10.96
CA PRO A 47 -4.16 9.64 11.55
C PRO A 47 -5.46 10.05 12.27
N ASP A 48 -5.31 10.89 13.29
CA ASP A 48 -6.38 11.64 13.95
C ASP A 48 -6.77 12.90 13.14
N SER A 49 -7.03 12.70 11.85
CA SER A 49 -7.25 13.78 10.89
C SER A 49 -7.96 13.25 9.65
N ALA A 50 -8.68 14.13 8.95
CA ALA A 50 -9.27 13.85 7.65
C ALA A 50 -8.38 14.28 6.47
N ASP A 51 -7.23 14.91 6.75
CA ASP A 51 -6.31 15.37 5.72
C ASP A 51 -5.57 14.17 5.07
N PRO A 52 -5.71 13.94 3.75
CA PRO A 52 -4.97 12.89 3.06
C PRO A 52 -3.45 13.06 3.12
N GLU A 53 -2.94 14.29 3.26
CA GLU A 53 -1.50 14.55 3.35
C GLU A 53 -0.88 13.89 4.59
N ASP A 54 -1.62 13.71 5.68
CA ASP A 54 -1.12 13.00 6.87
C ASP A 54 -0.80 11.53 6.55
N VAL A 55 -1.61 10.89 5.71
CA VAL A 55 -1.34 9.52 5.23
C VAL A 55 -0.17 9.52 4.26
N TYR A 56 -0.13 10.46 3.32
CA TYR A 56 0.94 10.52 2.32
C TYR A 56 2.31 10.76 2.94
N ASN A 57 2.40 11.65 3.92
CA ASN A 57 3.64 11.94 4.63
C ASN A 57 4.12 10.73 5.45
N ARG A 58 3.21 10.01 6.10
CA ARG A 58 3.53 8.78 6.84
C ARG A 58 3.94 7.64 5.91
N ALA A 59 3.33 7.52 4.72
CA ALA A 59 3.64 6.44 3.78
C ALA A 59 4.98 6.64 3.05
N ARG A 60 5.33 7.89 2.70
CA ARG A 60 6.52 8.22 1.89
C ARG A 60 7.84 7.75 2.49
N ILE A 61 7.92 7.60 3.82
CA ILE A 61 9.12 7.10 4.50
C ILE A 61 9.46 5.65 4.09
N PHE A 62 8.49 4.92 3.55
CA PHE A 62 8.63 3.53 3.11
C PHE A 62 8.94 3.38 1.62
N ASP A 63 9.07 4.50 0.88
CA ASP A 63 9.37 4.49 -0.56
C ASP A 63 10.66 3.69 -0.82
N GLY A 64 10.58 2.64 -1.61
CA GLY A 64 11.74 1.80 -1.92
C GLY A 64 11.97 0.62 -0.98
N TRP A 65 11.33 0.58 0.20
CA TRP A 65 11.70 -0.35 1.28
C TRP A 65 10.72 -1.51 1.52
N VAL A 66 9.43 -1.32 1.22
CA VAL A 66 8.37 -2.28 1.54
C VAL A 66 7.64 -2.78 0.30
N ASP A 67 7.11 -4.00 0.37
CA ASP A 67 6.29 -4.62 -0.68
C ASP A 67 4.80 -4.36 -0.50
N ALA A 68 4.36 -4.11 0.74
CA ALA A 68 2.98 -3.81 1.10
C ALA A 68 2.89 -3.01 2.40
N ILE A 69 1.76 -2.33 2.59
CA ILE A 69 1.45 -1.57 3.80
C ILE A 69 0.14 -2.10 4.38
N ASN A 70 0.18 -2.52 5.64
CA ASN A 70 -0.99 -2.86 6.41
C ASN A 70 -1.67 -1.57 6.91
N ALA A 71 -2.92 -1.36 6.51
CA ALA A 71 -3.77 -0.27 6.98
C ALA A 71 -4.65 -0.81 8.11
N VAL A 72 -4.26 -0.53 9.36
CA VAL A 72 -4.89 -1.10 10.56
C VAL A 72 -6.26 -0.51 10.86
N ASP A 73 -7.12 -1.33 11.45
CA ASP A 73 -8.36 -0.88 12.06
C ASP A 73 -8.10 -0.23 13.42
N ALA A 74 -8.82 0.85 13.68
CA ALA A 74 -8.56 1.72 14.81
C ALA A 74 -9.30 1.23 16.07
N SER A 75 -8.87 0.09 16.60
CA SER A 75 -9.53 -0.66 17.69
C SER A 75 -9.63 0.06 19.05
N GLY A 76 -9.03 1.25 19.20
CA GLY A 76 -9.01 2.05 20.43
C GLY A 76 -10.26 2.89 20.73
N ALA A 77 -11.35 2.74 19.95
CA ALA A 77 -12.60 3.50 20.09
C ALA A 77 -12.45 5.04 19.95
N ASN A 78 -11.42 5.49 19.22
CA ASN A 78 -11.22 6.88 18.85
C ASN A 78 -11.60 7.11 17.38
N CYS A 79 -12.03 8.34 17.06
CA CYS A 79 -12.35 8.73 15.69
C CYS A 79 -11.07 8.92 14.87
N HIS A 80 -10.62 7.85 14.22
CA HIS A 80 -9.51 7.86 13.30
C HIS A 80 -9.98 7.77 11.84
N MET A 81 -9.11 8.11 10.88
CA MET A 81 -9.38 7.81 9.46
C MET A 81 -9.60 6.30 9.27
N SER A 82 -10.66 5.93 8.54
CA SER A 82 -10.98 4.52 8.23
C SER A 82 -9.86 3.81 7.48
N SER A 83 -9.62 2.52 7.80
CA SER A 83 -8.66 1.66 7.07
C SER A 83 -8.99 1.56 5.58
N VAL A 84 -10.27 1.59 5.19
CA VAL A 84 -10.71 1.66 3.78
C VAL A 84 -10.25 2.97 3.12
N GLY A 85 -10.39 4.10 3.83
CA GLY A 85 -9.94 5.41 3.35
C GLY A 85 -8.43 5.44 3.16
N ILE A 86 -7.68 4.89 4.12
CA ILE A 86 -6.23 4.76 4.04
C ILE A 86 -5.83 3.86 2.86
N CYS A 87 -6.47 2.70 2.68
CA CYS A 87 -6.22 1.82 1.53
C CYS A 87 -6.41 2.57 0.20
N ALA A 88 -7.48 3.37 0.08
CA ALA A 88 -7.73 4.15 -1.13
C ALA A 88 -6.63 5.19 -1.40
N LEU A 89 -6.12 5.85 -0.35
CA LEU A 89 -5.01 6.82 -0.46
C LEU A 89 -3.69 6.13 -0.80
N LEU A 90 -3.37 5.02 -0.15
CA LEU A 90 -2.17 4.22 -0.42
C LEU A 90 -2.13 3.69 -1.86
N THR A 91 -3.28 3.26 -2.39
CA THR A 91 -3.38 2.80 -3.78
C THR A 91 -3.04 3.91 -4.77
N ARG A 92 -3.38 5.18 -4.47
CA ARG A 92 -3.00 6.34 -5.30
C ARG A 92 -1.49 6.63 -5.30
N MET A 93 -0.79 6.21 -4.25
CA MET A 93 0.67 6.28 -4.16
C MET A 93 1.37 5.06 -4.79
N GLY A 94 0.61 4.07 -5.28
CA GLY A 94 1.16 2.85 -5.86
C GLY A 94 1.59 1.79 -4.85
N TYR A 95 1.23 1.95 -3.57
CA TYR A 95 1.42 0.89 -2.58
C TYR A 95 0.42 -0.24 -2.78
N ALA A 96 0.79 -1.45 -2.35
CA ALA A 96 -0.13 -2.56 -2.18
C ALA A 96 -0.69 -2.53 -0.75
N PRO A 97 -1.92 -2.01 -0.52
CA PRO A 97 -2.50 -1.99 0.81
C PRO A 97 -3.03 -3.36 1.21
N ILE A 98 -2.91 -3.69 2.50
CA ILE A 98 -3.58 -4.80 3.16
C ILE A 98 -4.55 -4.17 4.14
N MET A 99 -5.85 -4.33 3.88
CA MET A 99 -6.88 -3.81 4.76
C MET A 99 -7.05 -4.73 5.96
N GLN A 100 -7.05 -4.16 7.17
CA GLN A 100 -7.44 -4.80 8.42
C GLN A 100 -8.63 -4.03 8.99
#